data_AF-A0A2G9MY67-F1
#
_entry.id   AF-A0A2G9MY67-F1
#
_cell.length_a   1.000
_cell.length_b   1.000
_cell.length_c   1.000
_cell.angle_alpha   90.00
_cell.angle_beta   90.00
_cell.angle_gamma   90.00
#
_symmetry.space_group_name_H-M   'P 1'
#
loop_
_entity.id
_entity.type
_entity.pdbx_description
1 polymer ?
#
loop_
_entity_poly.entity_id
_entity_poly.type
_entity_poly.pdbx_seq_one_letter_code
_entity_poly.pdbx_strand_id
1 'polypeptide(L)'
;MVVEHKAKITYMQLLKEDLAVIRLVPNNGMPKYTTGQFLTIGLPIPSEQKIVRRAYSIASHPENRDYFEFVIRWVRKPLPGRVTTELFYANVGDEVYLGDPTGNALLIDDKLPNGQPDNRRIVCVGGGTGLAPFIAFAKHLRDTGDKREIIVLHGASYVDELSYKELLTNYENESNERGKDQWNFRYRAAISRPKEFFNRSWAGHIGRVESFFKPNKNGVSPLEEMVGEEITTTNTKVYI
;
A
#
# COMPACT_ATOMS: atom_id res chain seq x y z
N MET A 1 28.36 -7.93 -0.36
CA MET A 1 27.45 -9.09 -0.34
C MET A 1 26.17 -8.61 0.33
N VAL A 2 25.01 -8.80 -0.28
CA VAL A 2 23.73 -8.52 0.38
C VAL A 2 23.60 -9.53 1.51
N VAL A 3 23.46 -9.07 2.75
CA VAL A 3 23.17 -9.95 3.88
C VAL A 3 21.75 -10.45 3.67
N GLU A 4 21.58 -11.78 3.66
CA GLU A 4 20.27 -12.40 3.47
C GLU A 4 19.92 -13.20 4.71
N HIS A 5 18.69 -13.02 5.15
CA HIS A 5 18.12 -13.73 6.27
C HIS A 5 17.05 -14.67 5.77
N LYS A 6 16.98 -15.87 6.35
CA LYS A 6 15.84 -16.75 6.13
C LYS A 6 14.63 -16.19 6.86
N ALA A 7 13.47 -16.25 6.23
CA ALA A 7 12.19 -15.92 6.82
C ALA A 7 11.17 -17.02 6.50
N LYS A 8 10.16 -17.16 7.35
CA LYS A 8 9.06 -18.09 7.13
C LYS A 8 7.80 -17.37 6.70
N ILE A 9 7.05 -17.99 5.79
CA ILE A 9 5.67 -17.59 5.52
C ILE A 9 4.82 -18.01 6.71
N THR A 10 4.24 -17.05 7.43
CA THR A 10 3.41 -17.33 8.61
C THR A 10 1.92 -17.13 8.36
N TYR A 11 1.58 -16.42 7.30
CA TYR A 11 0.20 -16.17 6.91
C TYR A 11 0.11 -15.97 5.40
N MET A 12 -0.94 -16.53 4.81
CA MET A 12 -1.30 -16.28 3.43
C MET A 12 -2.81 -16.21 3.31
N GLN A 13 -3.31 -15.14 2.70
CA GLN A 13 -4.71 -14.96 2.37
C GLN A 13 -4.83 -14.63 0.89
N LEU A 14 -5.48 -15.50 0.14
CA LEU A 14 -5.90 -15.19 -1.22
C LEU A 14 -7.10 -14.25 -1.17
N LEU A 15 -6.92 -13.05 -1.69
CA LEU A 15 -7.99 -12.07 -1.92
C LEU A 15 -8.67 -12.35 -3.26
N LYS A 16 -7.88 -12.84 -4.23
CA LYS A 16 -8.30 -13.30 -5.56
C LYS A 16 -7.33 -14.39 -6.03
N GLU A 17 -7.64 -15.05 -7.13
CA GLU A 17 -6.79 -16.07 -7.76
C GLU A 17 -5.35 -15.59 -8.08
N ASP A 18 -5.15 -14.28 -8.25
CA ASP A 18 -3.86 -13.67 -8.55
C ASP A 18 -3.46 -12.60 -7.52
N LEU A 19 -4.15 -12.46 -6.39
CA LEU A 19 -3.89 -11.41 -5.41
C LEU A 19 -3.89 -11.98 -4.00
N ALA A 20 -2.79 -11.79 -3.29
CA ALA A 20 -2.61 -12.35 -1.95
C ALA A 20 -2.05 -11.31 -0.97
N VAL A 21 -2.46 -11.42 0.30
CA VAL A 21 -1.74 -10.87 1.44
C VAL A 21 -0.86 -11.96 2.02
N ILE A 22 0.43 -11.69 2.15
CA ILE A 22 1.43 -12.63 2.67
C ILE A 22 2.14 -11.98 3.85
N ARG A 23 2.31 -12.72 4.94
CA ARG A 23 3.13 -12.29 6.09
C ARG A 23 4.37 -13.15 6.23
N LEU A 24 5.49 -12.49 6.46
CA LEU A 24 6.79 -13.11 6.64
C LEU A 24 7.37 -12.77 8.01
N VAL A 25 7.99 -13.75 8.65
CA VAL A 25 8.73 -13.56 9.92
C VAL A 25 10.17 -14.02 9.72
N PRO A 26 11.17 -13.13 9.84
CA PRO A 26 12.58 -13.50 9.79
C PRO A 26 12.96 -14.44 10.95
N ASN A 27 13.78 -15.45 10.66
CA ASN A 27 14.22 -16.44 11.66
C ASN A 27 15.10 -15.82 12.76
N ASN A 28 15.82 -14.73 12.44
CA ASN A 28 16.76 -14.08 13.34
C ASN A 28 16.20 -12.80 14.00
N GLY A 29 14.86 -12.67 14.03
CA GLY A 29 14.16 -11.52 14.60
C GLY A 29 13.89 -10.40 13.58
N MET A 30 12.96 -9.52 13.94
CA MET A 30 12.51 -8.43 13.07
C MET A 30 13.55 -7.29 13.01
N PRO A 31 14.14 -6.98 11.84
CA PRO A 31 15.00 -5.82 11.71
C PRO A 31 14.20 -4.52 11.93
N LYS A 32 14.89 -3.43 12.26
CA LYS A 32 14.27 -2.10 12.29
C LYS A 32 14.07 -1.63 10.86
N TYR A 33 12.99 -0.91 10.61
CA TYR A 33 12.67 -0.32 9.33
C TYR A 33 11.86 0.95 9.53
N THR A 34 11.76 1.75 8.47
CA THR A 34 10.94 2.96 8.43
C THR A 34 9.75 2.74 7.49
N THR A 35 8.61 3.30 7.83
CA THR A 35 7.42 3.31 6.96
C THR A 35 7.78 3.83 5.56
N GLY A 36 7.37 3.10 4.52
CA GLY A 36 7.69 3.41 3.12
C GLY A 36 8.86 2.61 2.53
N GLN A 37 9.60 1.87 3.35
CA GLN A 37 10.63 0.95 2.87
C GLN A 37 10.04 -0.30 2.20
N PHE A 38 10.89 -0.97 1.42
CA PHE A 38 10.61 -2.26 0.80
C PHE A 38 11.63 -3.31 1.23
N LEU A 39 11.27 -4.58 1.05
CA LEU A 39 12.16 -5.71 1.24
C LEU A 39 12.36 -6.45 -0.07
N THR A 40 13.52 -7.09 -0.20
CA THR A 40 13.77 -8.02 -1.31
C THR A 40 13.40 -9.42 -0.87
N ILE A 41 12.44 -10.06 -1.54
CA ILE A 41 12.08 -11.46 -1.34
C ILE A 41 12.78 -12.31 -2.41
N GLY A 42 13.51 -13.32 -1.96
CA GLY A 42 14.25 -14.28 -2.76
C GLY A 42 13.68 -15.68 -2.66
N LEU A 43 13.51 -16.35 -3.79
CA LEU A 43 13.03 -17.73 -3.88
C LEU A 43 13.90 -18.54 -4.85
N PRO A 44 14.16 -19.83 -4.57
CA PRO A 44 14.79 -20.72 -5.53
C PRO A 44 13.86 -20.91 -6.73
N ILE A 45 14.40 -20.79 -7.94
CA ILE A 45 13.66 -21.08 -9.18
C ILE A 45 14.14 -22.43 -9.70
N PRO A 46 13.34 -23.51 -9.57
CA PRO A 46 13.79 -24.87 -9.89
C PRO A 46 14.31 -25.01 -11.33
N SER A 47 13.64 -24.39 -12.29
CA SER A 47 14.01 -24.44 -13.71
C SER A 47 15.34 -23.75 -14.05
N GLU A 48 15.86 -22.91 -13.15
CA GLU A 48 17.08 -22.14 -13.37
C GLU A 48 18.17 -22.38 -12.33
N GLN A 49 17.92 -23.28 -11.36
CA GLN A 49 18.87 -23.68 -10.31
C GLN A 49 19.53 -22.48 -9.60
N LYS A 50 18.77 -21.39 -9.39
CA LYS A 50 19.27 -20.18 -8.71
C LYS A 50 18.18 -19.47 -7.93
N ILE A 51 18.59 -18.66 -6.96
CA ILE A 51 17.70 -17.79 -6.19
C ILE A 51 17.46 -16.50 -6.99
N VAL A 52 16.18 -16.17 -7.21
CA VAL A 52 15.76 -14.93 -7.86
C VAL A 52 15.10 -14.04 -6.85
N ARG A 53 15.40 -12.75 -6.96
CA ARG A 53 15.04 -11.71 -6.00
C ARG A 53 14.15 -10.66 -6.63
N ARG A 54 13.13 -10.21 -5.92
CA ARG A 54 12.31 -9.05 -6.31
C ARG A 54 11.98 -8.20 -5.10
N ALA A 55 11.91 -6.89 -5.33
CA ALA A 55 11.52 -5.92 -4.33
C ALA A 55 9.99 -5.90 -4.17
N TYR A 56 9.54 -5.83 -2.92
CA TYR A 56 8.13 -5.70 -2.54
C TYR A 56 8.01 -4.68 -1.41
N SER A 57 7.18 -3.65 -1.62
CA SER A 57 6.91 -2.65 -0.59
C SER A 57 6.25 -3.29 0.63
N ILE A 58 6.67 -2.88 1.81
CA ILE A 58 6.11 -3.35 3.07
C ILE A 58 4.75 -2.67 3.28
N ALA A 59 3.71 -3.45 3.61
CA ALA A 59 2.36 -3.00 3.94
C ALA A 59 2.06 -2.99 5.45
N SER A 60 2.96 -3.56 6.27
CA SER A 60 3.00 -3.34 7.72
C SER A 60 3.79 -2.08 8.07
N HIS A 61 3.71 -1.65 9.33
CA HIS A 61 4.37 -0.46 9.86
C HIS A 61 5.35 -0.80 11.00
N PRO A 62 6.37 0.03 11.27
CA PRO A 62 7.44 -0.24 12.24
C PRO A 62 6.99 -0.52 13.68
N GLU A 63 5.84 0.02 14.08
CA GLU A 63 5.24 -0.20 15.40
C GLU A 63 4.74 -1.65 15.54
N ASN A 64 4.39 -2.30 14.42
CA ASN A 64 4.19 -3.74 14.38
C ASN A 64 5.54 -4.47 14.24
N ARG A 65 5.87 -5.26 15.28
CA ARG A 65 7.12 -6.03 15.40
C ARG A 65 6.90 -7.54 15.28
N ASP A 66 5.71 -7.97 14.84
CA ASP A 66 5.35 -9.38 14.77
C ASP A 66 5.64 -9.97 13.39
N TYR A 67 5.49 -9.19 12.32
CA TYR A 67 5.67 -9.65 10.95
C TYR A 67 5.89 -8.52 9.95
N PHE A 68 6.43 -8.86 8.78
CA PHE A 68 6.31 -8.05 7.58
C PHE A 68 5.08 -8.49 6.79
N GLU A 69 4.25 -7.55 6.34
CA GLU A 69 3.09 -7.82 5.49
C GLU A 69 3.31 -7.30 4.07
N PHE A 70 2.86 -8.05 3.07
CA PHE A 70 2.95 -7.70 1.67
C PHE A 70 1.61 -7.98 0.99
N VAL A 71 1.25 -7.13 0.02
CA VAL A 71 0.16 -7.44 -0.92
C VAL A 71 0.77 -7.67 -2.30
N ILE A 72 0.61 -8.89 -2.82
CA ILE A 72 1.36 -9.36 -3.98
C ILE A 72 0.38 -9.85 -5.04
N ARG A 73 0.64 -9.42 -6.28
CA ARG A 73 -0.10 -9.88 -7.46
C ARG A 73 0.73 -10.88 -8.24
N TRP A 74 0.11 -12.01 -8.59
CA TRP A 74 0.71 -12.99 -9.47
C TRP A 74 0.75 -12.47 -10.89
N VAL A 75 1.96 -12.21 -11.38
CA VAL A 75 2.20 -11.85 -12.78
C VAL A 75 2.04 -13.11 -13.63
N ARG A 76 0.88 -13.30 -14.26
CA ARG A 76 0.60 -14.47 -15.11
C ARG A 76 0.92 -14.24 -16.60
N LYS A 77 0.95 -12.97 -17.03
CA LYS A 77 1.11 -12.56 -18.44
C LYS A 77 2.16 -11.45 -18.58
N PRO A 78 2.85 -11.34 -19.73
CA PRO A 78 2.80 -12.28 -20.87
C PRO A 78 3.45 -13.63 -20.57
N LEU A 79 4.36 -13.69 -19.61
CA LEU A 79 4.92 -14.92 -19.05
C LEU A 79 4.77 -14.92 -17.51
N PRO A 80 4.65 -16.09 -16.87
CA PRO A 80 4.61 -16.19 -15.42
C PRO A 80 5.84 -15.54 -14.77
N GLY A 81 5.60 -14.63 -13.83
CA GLY A 81 6.65 -13.97 -13.07
C GLY A 81 7.36 -14.97 -12.17
N ARG A 82 8.68 -15.05 -12.26
CA ARG A 82 9.49 -16.07 -11.58
C ARG A 82 9.23 -16.14 -10.07
N VAL A 83 9.42 -15.02 -9.37
CA VAL A 83 9.24 -14.98 -7.91
C VAL A 83 7.77 -15.07 -7.50
N THR A 84 6.87 -14.40 -8.22
CA THR A 84 5.44 -14.42 -7.87
C THR A 84 4.79 -15.78 -8.14
N THR A 85 5.28 -16.55 -9.10
CA THR A 85 4.85 -17.92 -9.33
C THR A 85 5.22 -18.82 -8.17
N GLU A 86 6.49 -18.80 -7.73
CA GLU A 86 6.92 -19.58 -6.57
C GLU A 86 6.21 -19.13 -5.27
N LEU A 87 5.97 -17.82 -5.07
CA LEU A 87 5.21 -17.34 -3.91
C LEU A 87 3.77 -17.86 -3.87
N PHE A 88 3.11 -17.98 -5.01
CA PHE A 88 1.72 -18.47 -5.09
C PHE A 88 1.63 -20.00 -5.03
N TYR A 89 2.75 -20.71 -5.17
CA TYR A 89 2.85 -22.15 -4.91
C TYR A 89 3.36 -22.49 -3.51
N ALA A 90 3.91 -21.51 -2.81
CA ALA A 90 4.39 -21.68 -1.44
C ALA A 90 3.23 -21.81 -0.44
N ASN A 91 3.48 -22.50 0.66
CA ASN A 91 2.55 -22.70 1.75
C ASN A 91 3.03 -21.99 3.02
N VAL A 92 2.11 -21.82 3.97
CA VAL A 92 2.47 -21.42 5.33
C VAL A 92 3.45 -22.45 5.91
N GLY A 93 4.57 -21.97 6.46
CA GLY A 93 5.67 -22.78 6.95
C GLY A 93 6.90 -22.79 6.03
N ASP A 94 6.73 -22.49 4.73
CA ASP A 94 7.83 -22.49 3.78
C ASP A 94 8.82 -21.35 4.04
N GLU A 95 10.09 -21.59 3.69
CA GLU A 95 11.17 -20.62 3.85
C GLU A 95 11.37 -19.78 2.59
N VAL A 96 11.63 -18.49 2.79
CA VAL A 96 12.06 -17.54 1.77
C VAL A 96 13.35 -16.83 2.20
N TYR A 97 14.08 -16.30 1.24
CA TYR A 97 15.18 -15.38 1.51
C TYR A 97 14.64 -13.96 1.60
N LEU A 98 15.11 -13.20 2.58
CA LEU A 98 14.71 -11.81 2.81
C LEU A 98 15.97 -10.96 2.92
N GLY A 99 16.04 -9.91 2.10
CA GLY A 99 17.07 -8.87 2.24
C GLY A 99 16.73 -7.89 3.36
N ASP A 100 17.63 -6.95 3.62
CA ASP A 100 17.37 -5.89 4.60
C ASP A 100 16.35 -4.85 4.10
N PRO A 101 15.61 -4.19 5.01
CA PRO A 101 14.74 -3.07 4.66
C PRO A 101 15.53 -1.96 3.96
N THR A 102 15.04 -1.50 2.82
CA THR A 102 15.72 -0.48 2.01
C THR A 102 14.74 0.44 1.27
N GLY A 103 15.27 1.49 0.66
CA GLY A 103 14.50 2.48 -0.11
C GLY A 103 14.19 3.74 0.69
N ASN A 104 14.33 4.90 0.03
CA ASN A 104 14.09 6.21 0.65
C ASN A 104 13.00 7.03 -0.07
N ALA A 105 12.47 6.54 -1.19
CA ALA A 105 11.60 7.30 -2.08
C ALA A 105 10.20 7.58 -1.51
N LEU A 106 9.72 6.71 -0.62
CA LEU A 106 8.40 6.80 0.00
C LEU A 106 8.50 6.97 1.52
N LEU A 107 9.58 7.53 2.04
CA LEU A 107 9.61 7.90 3.46
C LEU A 107 8.65 9.07 3.70
N ILE A 108 8.02 9.07 4.87
CA ILE A 108 7.14 10.16 5.30
C ILE A 108 8.02 11.37 5.60
N ASP A 109 7.66 12.52 5.04
CA ASP A 109 8.34 13.78 5.35
C ASP A 109 7.78 14.31 6.67
N ASP A 110 8.59 14.29 7.73
CA ASP A 110 8.21 14.90 9.02
C ASP A 110 8.61 16.38 9.11
N LYS A 111 9.50 16.83 8.22
CA LYS A 111 10.03 18.19 8.20
C LYS A 111 10.11 18.75 6.79
N LEU A 112 9.81 20.03 6.68
CA LEU A 112 10.08 20.84 5.49
C LEU A 112 11.59 21.06 5.33
N PRO A 113 12.07 21.49 4.14
CA PRO A 113 13.49 21.78 3.91
C PRO A 113 14.09 22.82 4.86
N ASN A 114 13.26 23.70 5.42
CA ASN A 114 13.67 24.71 6.41
C ASN A 114 13.72 24.18 7.87
N GLY A 115 13.49 22.88 8.07
CA GLY A 115 13.55 22.21 9.37
C GLY A 115 12.28 22.29 10.21
N GLN A 116 11.25 23.03 9.80
CA GLN A 116 9.97 23.09 10.50
C GLN A 116 9.15 21.80 10.30
N PRO A 117 8.27 21.44 11.26
CA PRO A 117 7.36 20.31 11.10
C PRO A 117 6.54 20.43 9.81
N ASP A 118 6.50 19.36 9.02
CA ASP A 118 5.67 19.32 7.82
C ASP A 118 4.25 18.90 8.18
N ASN A 119 3.36 19.90 8.34
CA ASN A 119 1.95 19.70 8.67
C ASN A 119 1.03 19.64 7.44
N ARG A 120 1.60 19.51 6.23
CA ARG A 120 0.79 19.40 5.02
C ARG A 120 -0.07 18.15 5.04
N ARG A 121 -1.23 18.23 4.38
CA ARG A 121 -2.06 17.07 4.07
C ARG A 121 -1.24 16.02 3.32
N ILE A 122 -1.43 14.76 3.66
CA ILE A 122 -0.84 13.63 2.96
C ILE A 122 -1.89 13.04 2.02
N VAL A 123 -1.61 13.05 0.72
CA VAL A 123 -2.44 12.35 -0.28
C VAL A 123 -1.65 11.19 -0.86
N CYS A 124 -2.11 9.97 -0.63
CA CYS A 124 -1.51 8.74 -1.08
C CYS A 124 -2.29 8.17 -2.28
N VAL A 125 -1.62 7.91 -3.40
CA VAL A 125 -2.25 7.50 -4.66
C VAL A 125 -1.73 6.11 -5.07
N GLY A 126 -2.47 5.06 -4.75
CA GLY A 126 -2.08 3.68 -5.01
C GLY A 126 -2.95 2.99 -6.06
N GLY A 127 -2.33 2.26 -7.00
CA GLY A 127 -3.02 1.38 -7.93
C GLY A 127 -2.75 -0.10 -7.65
N GLY A 128 -3.78 -0.91 -7.42
CA GLY A 128 -3.63 -2.33 -7.11
C GLY A 128 -2.65 -2.59 -5.95
N THR A 129 -1.59 -3.37 -6.18
CA THR A 129 -0.57 -3.65 -5.14
C THR A 129 0.33 -2.46 -4.82
N GLY A 130 0.32 -1.40 -5.64
CA GLY A 130 0.98 -0.13 -5.35
C GLY A 130 0.41 0.58 -4.11
N LEU A 131 -0.71 0.10 -3.57
CA LEU A 131 -1.27 0.57 -2.31
C LEU A 131 -0.43 0.15 -1.09
N ALA A 132 0.41 -0.89 -1.18
CA ALA A 132 1.18 -1.46 -0.07
C ALA A 132 1.85 -0.40 0.85
N PRO A 133 2.71 0.52 0.36
CA PRO A 133 3.34 1.51 1.22
C PRO A 133 2.32 2.44 1.89
N PHE A 134 1.18 2.71 1.26
CA PHE A 134 0.16 3.59 1.81
C PHE A 134 -0.71 2.93 2.88
N ILE A 135 -0.79 1.60 2.88
CA ILE A 135 -1.29 0.86 4.04
C ILE A 135 -0.36 1.01 5.23
N ALA A 136 0.96 0.93 5.00
CA ALA A 136 1.94 1.18 6.04
C ALA A 136 1.86 2.62 6.56
N PHE A 137 1.66 3.62 5.68
CA PHE A 137 1.42 5.01 6.08
C PHE A 137 0.21 5.13 7.00
N ALA A 138 -0.94 4.61 6.58
CA ALA A 138 -2.17 4.71 7.34
C ALA A 138 -2.04 4.08 8.74
N LYS A 139 -1.45 2.88 8.83
CA LYS A 139 -1.20 2.21 10.12
C LYS A 139 -0.21 2.97 11.00
N HIS A 140 0.91 3.41 10.43
CA HIS A 140 1.95 4.16 11.15
C HIS A 140 1.39 5.45 11.74
N LEU A 141 0.81 6.30 10.88
CA LEU A 141 0.30 7.62 11.27
C LEU A 141 -0.83 7.52 12.30
N ARG A 142 -1.66 6.47 12.19
CA ARG A 142 -2.69 6.17 13.19
C ARG A 142 -2.08 5.81 14.55
N ASP A 143 -1.10 4.92 14.57
CA ASP A 143 -0.52 4.40 15.82
C ASP A 143 0.45 5.39 16.48
N THR A 144 1.07 6.30 15.70
CA THR A 144 1.89 7.40 16.22
C THR A 144 1.07 8.64 16.60
N GLY A 145 -0.24 8.65 16.33
CA GLY A 145 -1.13 9.77 16.67
C GLY A 145 -0.90 11.03 15.84
N ASP A 146 -0.54 10.88 14.57
CA ASP A 146 -0.38 12.00 13.64
C ASP A 146 -1.74 12.68 13.39
N LYS A 147 -1.72 14.01 13.32
CA LYS A 147 -2.94 14.85 13.21
C LYS A 147 -3.16 15.43 11.82
N ARG A 148 -2.24 15.20 10.87
CA ARG A 148 -2.37 15.64 9.48
C ARG A 148 -3.60 14.98 8.86
N GLU A 149 -4.20 15.67 7.90
CA GLU A 149 -5.21 15.02 7.05
C GLU A 149 -4.52 14.01 6.13
N ILE A 150 -5.00 12.77 6.15
CA ILE A 150 -4.49 11.67 5.35
C ILE A 150 -5.59 11.19 4.42
N ILE A 151 -5.32 11.20 3.12
CA ILE A 151 -6.26 10.76 2.10
C ILE A 151 -5.62 9.64 1.30
N VAL A 152 -6.23 8.45 1.33
CA VAL A 152 -5.81 7.32 0.52
C VAL A 152 -6.75 7.19 -0.70
N LEU A 153 -6.18 7.31 -1.89
CA LEU A 153 -6.84 7.14 -3.17
C LEU A 153 -6.41 5.80 -3.78
N HIS A 154 -7.34 4.86 -3.95
CA HIS A 154 -7.05 3.50 -4.43
C HIS A 154 -7.68 3.22 -5.80
N GLY A 155 -6.87 3.05 -6.83
CA GLY A 155 -7.32 2.61 -8.15
C GLY A 155 -7.30 1.08 -8.31
N ALA A 156 -8.38 0.51 -8.84
CA ALA A 156 -8.44 -0.90 -9.23
C ALA A 156 -9.16 -1.09 -10.58
N SER A 157 -8.97 -2.26 -11.19
CA SER A 157 -9.75 -2.65 -12.37
C SER A 157 -11.14 -3.13 -11.96
N TYR A 158 -11.23 -3.87 -10.86
CA TYR A 158 -12.45 -4.48 -10.37
C TYR A 158 -12.64 -4.24 -8.87
N VAL A 159 -13.89 -4.24 -8.41
CA VAL A 159 -14.24 -4.01 -7.00
C VAL A 159 -13.64 -5.07 -6.07
N ASP A 160 -13.54 -6.31 -6.55
CA ASP A 160 -12.96 -7.44 -5.81
C ASP A 160 -11.43 -7.38 -5.69
N GLU A 161 -10.77 -6.41 -6.33
CA GLU A 161 -9.33 -6.18 -6.21
C GLU A 161 -8.99 -5.11 -5.17
N LEU A 162 -9.99 -4.53 -4.50
CA LEU A 162 -9.79 -3.52 -3.45
C LEU A 162 -9.32 -4.19 -2.15
N SER A 163 -8.05 -4.62 -2.13
CA SER A 163 -7.43 -5.47 -1.10
C SER A 163 -7.67 -5.06 0.35
N TYR A 164 -7.41 -3.80 0.70
CA TYR A 164 -7.54 -3.27 2.06
C TYR A 164 -8.76 -2.36 2.23
N LYS A 165 -9.79 -2.53 1.40
CA LYS A 165 -10.98 -1.66 1.42
C LYS A 165 -11.60 -1.58 2.82
N GLU A 166 -11.81 -2.73 3.45
CA GLU A 166 -12.44 -2.82 4.76
C GLU A 166 -11.63 -2.07 5.83
N LEU A 167 -10.32 -2.32 5.91
CA LEU A 167 -9.42 -1.63 6.83
C LEU A 167 -9.49 -0.10 6.65
N LEU A 168 -9.39 0.38 5.42
CA LEU A 168 -9.37 1.81 5.13
C LEU A 168 -10.74 2.47 5.37
N THR A 169 -11.84 1.78 5.08
CA THR A 169 -13.18 2.23 5.45
C THR A 169 -13.35 2.30 6.97
N ASN A 170 -12.85 1.32 7.71
CA ASN A 170 -12.89 1.34 9.17
C ASN A 170 -12.07 2.50 9.75
N TYR A 171 -10.93 2.86 9.16
CA TYR A 171 -10.16 4.04 9.56
C TYR A 171 -10.89 5.36 9.29
N GLU A 172 -11.64 5.47 8.19
CA GLU A 172 -12.47 6.66 7.94
C GLU A 172 -13.65 6.72 8.92
N ASN A 173 -14.29 5.59 9.24
CA ASN A 173 -15.34 5.54 10.25
C ASN A 173 -14.81 5.95 11.63
N GLU A 174 -13.65 5.43 12.03
CA GLU A 174 -12.97 5.83 13.26
C GLU A 174 -12.67 7.34 13.29
N SER A 175 -12.23 7.92 12.16
CA SER A 175 -11.99 9.36 12.02
C SER A 175 -13.29 10.16 12.25
N ASN A 176 -14.42 9.68 11.72
CA ASN A 176 -15.72 10.30 11.92
C ASN A 176 -16.21 10.21 13.37
N GLU A 177 -15.94 9.09 14.06
CA GLU A 177 -16.34 8.86 15.45
C GLU A 177 -15.49 9.65 16.45
N ARG A 178 -14.17 9.68 16.27
CA ARG A 178 -13.21 10.34 17.19
C ARG A 178 -13.10 11.85 16.94
N GLY A 179 -13.45 12.30 15.74
CA GLY A 179 -13.26 13.66 15.28
C GLY A 179 -11.89 13.91 14.66
N LYS A 180 -11.85 14.83 13.69
CA LYS A 180 -10.67 15.12 12.85
C LYS A 180 -9.45 15.62 13.63
N ASP A 181 -9.64 16.22 14.81
CA ASP A 181 -8.52 16.69 15.65
C ASP A 181 -7.74 15.53 16.30
N GLN A 182 -8.34 14.33 16.34
CA GLN A 182 -7.72 13.11 16.87
C GLN A 182 -7.21 12.18 15.77
N TRP A 183 -7.96 12.05 14.69
CA TRP A 183 -7.62 11.21 13.53
C TRP A 183 -8.37 11.76 12.33
N ASN A 184 -7.64 12.28 11.33
CA ASN A 184 -8.22 12.89 10.13
C ASN A 184 -7.90 12.05 8.91
N PHE A 185 -8.76 11.09 8.61
CA PHE A 185 -8.49 10.10 7.58
C PHE A 185 -9.66 9.95 6.61
N ARG A 186 -9.36 9.87 5.32
CA ARG A 186 -10.34 9.64 4.26
C ARG A 186 -9.85 8.57 3.29
N TYR A 187 -10.78 7.75 2.81
CA TYR A 187 -10.50 6.73 1.82
C TYR A 187 -11.44 6.81 0.63
N ARG A 188 -10.91 6.93 -0.58
CA ARG A 188 -11.71 6.82 -1.80
C ARG A 188 -11.07 5.82 -2.77
N ALA A 189 -11.91 5.11 -3.50
CA ALA A 189 -11.46 4.20 -4.55
C ALA A 189 -12.03 4.61 -5.91
N ALA A 190 -11.31 4.25 -6.97
CA ALA A 190 -11.72 4.42 -8.35
C ALA A 190 -11.67 3.08 -9.10
N ILE A 191 -12.75 2.78 -9.83
CA ILE A 191 -12.85 1.57 -10.65
C ILE A 191 -12.77 1.93 -12.13
N SER A 192 -11.76 1.37 -12.80
CA SER A 192 -11.44 1.72 -14.19
C SER A 192 -12.24 0.97 -15.25
N ARG A 193 -12.95 -0.11 -14.88
CA ARG A 193 -13.80 -0.92 -15.77
C ARG A 193 -15.27 -0.91 -15.33
N PRO A 194 -15.92 0.26 -15.18
CA PRO A 194 -17.24 0.38 -14.57
C PRO A 194 -18.36 -0.34 -15.35
N LYS A 195 -18.19 -0.53 -16.66
CA LYS A 195 -19.19 -1.15 -17.54
C LYS A 195 -19.17 -2.68 -17.50
N GLU A 196 -18.15 -3.28 -16.88
CA GLU A 196 -18.04 -4.73 -16.80
C GLU A 196 -18.95 -5.29 -15.71
N PHE A 197 -19.54 -6.47 -15.96
CA PHE A 197 -20.58 -7.05 -15.10
C PHE A 197 -20.16 -7.21 -13.64
N PHE A 198 -18.89 -7.51 -13.38
CA PHE A 198 -18.32 -7.65 -12.04
C PHE A 198 -18.34 -6.33 -11.23
N ASN A 199 -18.45 -5.19 -11.90
CA ASN A 199 -18.47 -3.86 -11.29
C ASN A 199 -19.88 -3.23 -11.28
N ARG A 200 -20.94 -3.97 -11.63
CA ARG A 200 -22.31 -3.42 -11.76
C ARG A 200 -22.89 -2.81 -10.47
N SER A 201 -22.38 -3.21 -9.31
CA SER A 201 -22.76 -2.65 -8.00
C SER A 201 -21.87 -1.49 -7.56
N TRP A 202 -20.86 -1.12 -8.35
CA TRP A 202 -19.98 -0.01 -8.03
C TRP A 202 -20.69 1.33 -8.25
N ALA A 203 -20.96 2.03 -7.15
CA ALA A 203 -21.53 3.37 -7.15
C ALA A 203 -20.51 4.47 -6.77
N GLY A 204 -19.24 4.10 -6.59
CA GLY A 204 -18.17 5.04 -6.24
C GLY A 204 -17.54 5.71 -7.47
N HIS A 205 -16.36 6.29 -7.28
CA HIS A 205 -15.67 7.03 -8.34
C HIS A 205 -15.31 6.13 -9.52
N ILE A 206 -15.48 6.64 -10.74
CA ILE A 206 -15.28 5.89 -11.97
C ILE A 206 -14.05 6.42 -12.72
N GLY A 207 -13.24 5.50 -13.22
CA GLY A 207 -12.03 5.79 -13.98
C GLY A 207 -10.79 5.28 -13.28
N ARG A 208 -9.63 5.75 -13.74
CA ARG A 208 -8.36 5.49 -13.07
C ARG A 208 -8.14 6.48 -11.92
N VAL A 209 -7.24 6.16 -11.00
CA VAL A 209 -7.04 6.94 -9.76
C VAL A 209 -6.65 8.40 -10.03
N GLU A 210 -5.95 8.71 -11.12
CA GLU A 210 -5.60 10.09 -11.46
C GLU A 210 -6.81 10.97 -11.77
N SER A 211 -7.99 10.37 -12.02
CA SER A 211 -9.22 11.13 -12.24
C SER A 211 -9.69 11.92 -11.01
N PHE A 212 -9.21 11.59 -9.81
CA PHE A 212 -9.45 12.43 -8.62
C PHE A 212 -8.82 13.82 -8.73
N PHE A 213 -7.79 13.98 -9.56
CA PHE A 213 -7.10 15.26 -9.78
C PHE A 213 -7.60 16.01 -11.03
N LYS A 214 -8.52 15.42 -11.81
CA LYS A 214 -8.99 16.04 -13.05
C LYS A 214 -10.14 17.00 -12.76
N PRO A 215 -10.01 18.30 -13.08
CA PRO A 215 -11.08 19.27 -12.87
C PRO A 215 -12.36 18.92 -13.64
N ASN A 216 -13.50 19.19 -13.03
CA ASN A 216 -14.80 19.14 -13.69
C ASN A 216 -15.03 20.43 -14.53
N LYS A 217 -16.24 20.59 -15.10
CA LYS A 217 -16.59 21.76 -15.91
C LYS A 217 -16.50 23.11 -15.16
N ASN A 218 -16.53 23.08 -13.84
CA ASN A 218 -16.42 24.25 -12.96
C ASN A 218 -14.97 24.52 -12.53
N GLY A 219 -14.00 23.75 -13.05
CA GLY A 219 -12.58 23.94 -12.72
C GLY A 219 -12.15 23.31 -11.39
N VAL A 220 -13.01 22.54 -10.72
CA VAL A 220 -12.71 21.89 -9.42
C VAL A 220 -12.57 20.38 -9.62
N SER A 221 -11.48 19.79 -9.12
CA SER A 221 -11.27 18.35 -9.16
C SER A 221 -12.03 17.62 -8.04
N PRO A 222 -12.34 16.31 -8.18
CA PRO A 222 -12.96 15.53 -7.11
C PRO A 222 -12.18 15.53 -5.78
N LEU A 223 -10.85 15.63 -5.83
CA LEU A 223 -10.03 15.76 -4.63
C LEU A 223 -10.24 17.12 -3.95
N GLU A 224 -10.25 18.21 -4.70
CA GLU A 224 -10.51 19.56 -4.18
C GLU A 224 -11.93 19.70 -3.63
N GLU A 225 -12.91 19.13 -4.32
CA GLU A 225 -14.30 19.06 -3.83
C GLU A 225 -14.38 18.28 -2.51
N MET A 226 -13.62 17.18 -2.39
CA MET A 226 -13.56 16.40 -1.16
C MET A 226 -12.94 17.19 -0.01
N VAL A 227 -11.83 17.89 -0.23
CA VAL A 227 -11.15 18.63 0.84
C VAL A 227 -11.80 19.98 1.15
N GLY A 228 -12.51 20.57 0.20
CA GLY A 228 -13.15 21.89 0.31
C GLY A 228 -12.21 23.06 0.05
N GLU A 229 -11.04 22.83 -0.54
CA GLU A 229 -10.03 23.84 -0.87
C GLU A 229 -9.20 23.42 -2.09
N GLU A 230 -8.46 24.37 -2.67
CA GLU A 230 -7.50 24.09 -3.76
C GLU A 230 -6.31 23.27 -3.25
N ILE A 231 -5.87 22.28 -4.03
CA ILE A 231 -4.71 21.46 -3.68
C ILE A 231 -3.44 22.12 -4.22
N THR A 232 -2.51 22.46 -3.33
CA THR A 232 -1.25 23.11 -3.66
C THR A 232 -0.07 22.39 -3.02
N THR A 233 1.15 22.67 -3.49
CA THR A 233 2.37 22.09 -2.90
C THR A 233 2.67 22.64 -1.50
N THR A 234 2.03 23.75 -1.10
CA THR A 234 2.20 24.37 0.21
C THR A 234 1.27 23.79 1.26
N ASN A 235 0.07 23.32 0.89
CA ASN A 235 -0.88 22.69 1.81
C ASN A 235 -0.90 21.15 1.74
N THR A 236 -0.37 20.55 0.65
CA THR A 236 -0.49 19.11 0.39
C THR A 236 0.82 18.52 -0.11
N LYS A 237 1.16 17.32 0.39
CA LYS A 237 2.19 16.43 -0.13
C LYS A 237 1.51 15.21 -0.76
N VAL A 238 1.78 14.96 -2.04
CA VAL A 238 1.27 13.80 -2.77
C VAL A 238 2.35 12.71 -2.85
N TYR A 239 1.98 11.47 -2.53
CA TYR A 239 2.78 10.26 -2.69
C TYR A 239 2.11 9.33 -3.71
N ILE A 240 2.89 8.80 -4.66
CA ILE A 240 2.43 7.95 -5.78
C ILE A 240 3.36 6.74 -5.91
#